data_AF-A0A7S2L631-F1
#
_entry.id   AF-A0A7S2L631-F1
#
_cell.length_a   1.000
_cell.length_b   1.000
_cell.length_c   1.000
_cell.angle_alpha   90.00
_cell.angle_beta   90.00
_cell.angle_gamma   90.00
#
_symmetry.space_group_name_H-M   'P 1'
#
loop_
_entity.id
_entity.type
_entity.pdbx_description
1 polymer ?
#
loop_
_entity_poly.entity_id
_entity_poly.type
_entity_poly.pdbx_seq_one_letter_code
_entity_poly.pdbx_strand_id
1 'polypeptide(L)'
;VFPSSEVYRILPQREDILRGVLSSNIVGFHNFEYAQQFLNSCIHILGLECSASGIEACEDAGGTTTKVVTVPLGIDAGPIQDVLSSGDTRGRIAELQHIFAGKKVLVALDRLEEKKGIPHKIMAFHKLLQRDSNWATRCVFVQVIEAPVKSAEEAAGDDEGDSGEQQR
;
A
#
# COMPACT_ATOMS: atom_id res chain seq x y z
N VAL A 1 6.73 -4.41 -1.09
CA VAL A 1 7.41 -4.35 -2.40
C VAL A 1 8.88 -4.55 -2.12
N PHE A 2 9.56 -5.44 -2.85
CA PHE A 2 11.02 -5.55 -2.79
C PHE A 2 11.59 -5.02 -4.11
N PRO A 3 12.56 -4.09 -4.10
CA PRO A 3 13.09 -3.48 -5.32
C PRO A 3 13.96 -4.46 -6.10
N SER A 4 14.26 -4.14 -7.36
CA SER A 4 15.28 -4.89 -8.11
C SER A 4 16.65 -4.76 -7.47
N SER A 5 17.55 -5.70 -7.76
CA SER A 5 18.92 -5.68 -7.23
C SER A 5 19.70 -4.42 -7.63
N GLU A 6 19.44 -3.84 -8.80
CA GLU A 6 20.02 -2.55 -9.25
C GLU A 6 19.63 -1.39 -8.31
N VAL A 7 18.34 -1.29 -7.97
CA VAL A 7 17.83 -0.23 -7.11
C VAL A 7 18.24 -0.48 -5.66
N TYR A 8 18.25 -1.74 -5.23
CA TYR A 8 18.66 -2.12 -3.88
C TYR A 8 20.12 -1.71 -3.57
N ARG A 9 21.01 -1.76 -4.58
CA ARG A 9 22.43 -1.36 -4.44
C ARG A 9 22.64 0.10 -4.04
N ILE A 10 21.64 0.96 -4.23
CA ILE A 10 21.69 2.37 -3.81
C ILE A 10 21.74 2.49 -2.28
N LEU A 11 21.24 1.50 -1.55
CA LEU A 11 21.24 1.52 -0.08
C LEU A 11 22.68 1.43 0.48
N PRO A 12 23.10 2.35 1.37
CA PRO A 12 24.43 2.31 1.98
C PRO A 12 24.65 1.03 2.80
N GLN A 13 23.71 0.64 3.66
CA GLN A 13 23.78 -0.56 4.51
C GLN A 13 23.18 -1.82 3.86
N ARG A 14 23.25 -1.93 2.53
CA ARG A 14 22.62 -3.02 1.76
C ARG A 14 23.01 -4.42 2.26
N GLU A 15 24.26 -4.64 2.64
CA GLU A 15 24.73 -5.94 3.08
C GLU A 15 24.18 -6.30 4.47
N ASP A 16 24.27 -5.36 5.42
CA ASP A 16 23.81 -5.55 6.79
C ASP A 16 22.30 -5.83 6.84
N ILE A 17 21.53 -5.13 6.01
CA ILE A 17 20.07 -5.35 5.92
C ILE A 17 19.78 -6.75 5.37
N LEU A 18 20.45 -7.19 4.30
CA LEU A 18 20.24 -8.54 3.77
C LEU A 18 20.64 -9.61 4.78
N ARG A 19 21.82 -9.48 5.42
CA ARG A 19 22.26 -10.40 6.48
C ARG A 19 21.29 -10.43 7.66
N GLY A 20 20.76 -9.27 8.06
CA GLY A 20 19.75 -9.16 9.10
C GLY A 20 18.46 -9.90 8.74
N VAL A 21 17.96 -9.75 7.51
CA VAL A 21 16.77 -10.48 7.03
C VAL A 21 17.03 -12.00 6.96
N LEU A 22 18.21 -12.41 6.50
CA LEU A 22 18.65 -13.82 6.42
C LEU A 22 18.95 -14.46 7.78
N SER A 23 18.85 -13.71 8.88
CA SER A 23 18.86 -14.28 10.22
C SER A 23 17.51 -14.91 10.61
N SER A 24 16.49 -14.78 9.76
CA SER A 24 15.17 -15.38 9.95
C SER A 24 15.08 -16.79 9.38
N ASN A 25 14.30 -17.69 9.99
CA ASN A 25 14.08 -19.03 9.40
C ASN A 25 13.23 -18.99 8.13
N ILE A 26 12.31 -18.03 8.03
CA ILE A 26 11.39 -17.87 6.91
C ILE A 26 11.27 -16.39 6.55
N VAL A 27 11.32 -16.07 5.26
CA VAL A 27 11.02 -14.75 4.70
C VAL A 27 9.86 -14.88 3.70
N GLY A 28 8.79 -14.13 3.94
CA GLY A 28 7.57 -14.17 3.13
C GLY A 28 7.40 -12.94 2.24
N PHE A 29 7.05 -13.14 0.98
CA PHE A 29 6.71 -12.07 0.03
C PHE A 29 5.29 -12.21 -0.50
N HIS A 30 4.63 -11.10 -0.81
CA HIS A 30 3.26 -11.12 -1.35
C HIS A 30 3.18 -11.66 -2.78
N ASN A 31 4.24 -11.52 -3.58
CA ASN A 31 4.29 -12.01 -4.95
C ASN A 31 5.65 -12.68 -5.23
N PHE A 32 5.65 -13.52 -6.27
CA PHE A 32 6.83 -14.27 -6.67
C PHE A 32 7.95 -13.36 -7.17
N GLU A 33 7.59 -12.28 -7.86
CA GLU A 33 8.55 -11.33 -8.40
C GLU A 33 9.41 -10.68 -7.31
N TYR A 34 8.81 -10.23 -6.19
CA TYR A 34 9.57 -9.66 -5.08
C TYR A 34 10.45 -10.69 -4.40
N ALA A 35 10.01 -11.94 -4.30
CA ALA A 35 10.85 -13.02 -3.80
C ALA A 35 12.08 -13.21 -4.71
N GLN A 36 11.89 -13.26 -6.03
CA GLN A 36 12.99 -13.36 -7.00
C GLN A 36 13.96 -12.18 -6.90
N GLN A 37 13.46 -10.95 -6.79
CA GLN A 37 14.33 -9.78 -6.65
C GLN A 37 15.14 -9.79 -5.34
N PHE A 38 14.57 -10.31 -4.25
CA PHE A 38 15.29 -10.53 -3.01
C PHE A 38 16.39 -11.60 -3.16
N LEU A 39 16.06 -12.74 -3.78
CA LEU A 39 17.05 -13.80 -4.06
C LEU A 39 18.21 -13.27 -4.90
N ASN A 40 17.90 -12.56 -6.00
CA ASN A 40 18.90 -11.93 -6.86
C ASN A 40 19.77 -10.92 -6.10
N SER A 41 19.18 -10.17 -5.17
CA SER A 41 19.93 -9.24 -4.33
C SER A 41 20.90 -9.97 -3.41
N CYS A 42 20.49 -11.09 -2.81
CA CYS A 42 21.37 -11.92 -1.97
C CYS A 42 22.52 -12.54 -2.78
N ILE A 43 22.24 -13.05 -3.98
CA ILE A 43 23.25 -13.62 -4.88
C ILE A 43 24.25 -12.54 -5.32
N HIS A 44 23.77 -11.41 -5.82
CA HIS A 44 24.64 -10.40 -6.43
C HIS A 44 25.37 -9.52 -5.42
N ILE A 45 24.85 -9.34 -4.20
CA ILE A 45 25.42 -8.43 -3.21
C ILE A 45 26.22 -9.21 -2.16
N LEU A 46 25.70 -10.34 -1.68
CA LEU A 46 26.37 -11.15 -0.66
C LEU A 46 27.15 -12.34 -1.24
N GLY A 47 26.99 -12.65 -2.53
CA GLY A 47 27.67 -13.80 -3.15
C GLY A 47 27.12 -15.15 -2.68
N LEU A 48 25.92 -15.18 -2.11
CA LEU A 48 25.32 -16.40 -1.58
C LEU A 48 24.72 -17.26 -2.69
N GLU A 49 24.73 -18.57 -2.49
CA GLU A 49 24.02 -19.52 -3.34
C GLU A 49 22.56 -19.67 -2.89
N CYS A 50 21.65 -19.76 -3.86
CA CYS A 50 20.25 -20.06 -3.61
C CYS A 50 19.94 -21.48 -4.07
N SER A 51 19.27 -22.25 -3.21
CA SER A 51 18.80 -23.59 -3.52
C SER A 51 17.27 -23.61 -3.67
N ALA A 52 16.71 -24.77 -4.03
CA ALA A 52 15.26 -24.95 -4.12
C ALA A 52 14.56 -24.84 -2.75
N SER A 53 15.28 -24.99 -1.64
CA SER A 53 14.78 -24.90 -0.27
C SER A 53 14.88 -23.49 0.33
N GLY A 54 15.62 -22.56 -0.28
CA GLY A 54 15.81 -21.19 0.21
C GLY A 54 17.22 -20.66 -0.03
N ILE A 55 17.62 -19.67 0.78
CA ILE A 55 18.99 -19.16 0.79
C ILE A 55 19.75 -19.80 1.95
N GLU A 56 20.94 -20.31 1.65
CA GLU A 56 21.89 -20.77 2.66
C GLU A 56 22.85 -19.62 2.95
N ALA A 57 22.70 -19.00 4.13
CA ALA A 57 23.67 -18.02 4.61
C ALA A 57 24.80 -18.80 5.31
N CYS A 58 25.89 -19.06 4.58
CA CYS A 58 27.10 -19.68 5.13
C CYS A 58 28.16 -18.60 5.38
N GLU A 59 28.62 -18.45 6.62
CA GLU A 59 29.96 -17.92 6.87
C GLU A 59 30.79 -18.85 7.78
N ASP A 60 30.26 -19.54 8.81
CA ASP A 60 31.03 -20.52 9.59
C ASP A 60 30.15 -21.62 10.24
N ALA A 61 30.51 -22.90 10.01
CA ALA A 61 30.20 -24.10 10.80
C ALA A 61 28.82 -24.30 11.50
N GLY A 62 27.71 -23.79 10.94
CA GLY A 62 26.37 -24.03 11.52
C GLY A 62 25.19 -23.54 10.68
N GLY A 63 25.33 -23.53 9.34
CA GLY A 63 24.49 -22.81 8.37
C GLY A 63 22.98 -22.82 8.67
N THR A 64 22.40 -21.63 8.80
CA THR A 64 20.95 -21.45 8.92
C THR A 64 20.37 -21.24 7.52
N THR A 65 19.51 -22.14 7.07
CA THR A 65 18.79 -21.95 5.81
C THR A 65 17.58 -21.05 6.03
N THR A 66 17.54 -19.92 5.33
CA THR A 66 16.35 -19.06 5.27
C THR A 66 15.43 -19.54 4.16
N LYS A 67 14.24 -20.02 4.51
CA LYS A 67 13.23 -20.40 3.51
C LYS A 67 12.54 -19.16 2.97
N VAL A 68 12.55 -18.97 1.65
CA VAL A 68 11.83 -17.88 0.98
C VAL A 68 10.49 -18.41 0.47
N VAL A 69 9.39 -17.78 0.87
CA VAL A 69 8.03 -18.18 0.50
C VAL A 69 7.27 -17.03 -0.14
N THR A 70 6.35 -17.36 -1.06
CA THR A 70 5.38 -16.41 -1.60
C THR A 70 4.02 -16.69 -1.00
N VAL A 71 3.50 -15.74 -0.22
CA VAL A 71 2.20 -15.83 0.44
C VAL A 71 1.45 -14.52 0.20
N PRO A 72 0.48 -14.49 -0.75
CA PRO A 72 -0.37 -13.33 -0.91
C PRO A 72 -1.23 -13.15 0.35
N LEU A 73 -1.30 -11.92 0.85
CA LEU A 73 -2.15 -11.62 2.00
C LEU A 73 -3.60 -11.46 1.51
N GLY A 74 -4.49 -12.26 2.07
CA GLY A 74 -5.93 -12.17 1.85
C GLY A 74 -6.61 -11.18 2.80
N ILE A 75 -7.90 -10.96 2.57
CA ILE A 75 -8.79 -10.27 3.52
C ILE A 75 -9.71 -11.30 4.18
N ASP A 76 -10.07 -11.08 5.43
CA ASP A 76 -11.15 -11.83 6.06
C ASP A 76 -12.50 -11.29 5.55
N ALA A 77 -13.25 -12.14 4.85
CA ALA A 77 -14.53 -11.77 4.27
C ALA A 77 -15.67 -11.79 5.30
N GLY A 78 -15.53 -12.47 6.43
CA GLY A 78 -16.60 -12.65 7.42
C GLY A 78 -17.12 -11.31 7.95
N PRO A 79 -16.27 -10.47 8.58
CA PRO A 79 -16.70 -9.18 9.11
C PRO A 79 -17.28 -8.24 8.05
N ILE A 80 -16.78 -8.32 6.80
CA ILE A 80 -17.30 -7.52 5.69
C ILE A 80 -18.73 -7.97 5.35
N GLN A 81 -18.98 -9.28 5.31
CA GLN A 81 -20.32 -9.82 5.05
C GLN A 81 -21.31 -9.46 6.16
N ASP A 82 -20.87 -9.46 7.41
CA ASP A 82 -21.70 -9.06 8.56
C ASP A 82 -22.11 -7.58 8.46
N VAL A 83 -21.16 -6.69 8.16
CA VAL A 83 -21.43 -5.26 7.95
C VAL A 83 -22.37 -5.04 6.77
N LEU A 84 -22.18 -5.76 5.65
CA LEU A 84 -23.04 -5.67 4.47
C LEU A 84 -24.47 -6.17 4.74
N SER A 85 -24.64 -7.12 5.67
CA SER A 85 -25.95 -7.70 6.01
C SER A 85 -26.74 -6.86 7.02
N SER A 86 -26.10 -5.92 7.70
CA SER A 86 -26.75 -5.04 8.66
C SER A 86 -27.88 -4.20 8.03
N GLY A 87 -28.89 -3.88 8.83
CA GLY A 87 -30.03 -3.06 8.39
C GLY A 87 -29.58 -1.66 7.96
N ASP A 88 -28.70 -1.04 8.75
CA ASP A 88 -28.20 0.32 8.50
C ASP A 88 -27.43 0.41 7.17
N THR A 89 -26.51 -0.53 6.90
CA THR A 89 -25.77 -0.57 5.64
C THR A 89 -26.70 -0.78 4.45
N ARG A 90 -27.68 -1.69 4.56
CA ARG A 90 -28.66 -1.92 3.48
C ARG A 90 -29.53 -0.68 3.22
N GLY A 91 -29.96 0.00 4.28
CA GLY A 91 -30.67 1.27 4.16
C GLY A 91 -29.84 2.34 3.43
N ARG A 92 -28.56 2.48 3.81
CA ARG A 92 -27.63 3.42 3.17
C ARG A 92 -27.36 3.08 1.70
N ILE A 93 -27.24 1.79 1.38
CA ILE A 93 -27.10 1.33 -0.01
C ILE A 93 -28.33 1.73 -0.84
N ALA A 94 -29.55 1.50 -0.32
CA ALA A 94 -30.78 1.86 -1.02
C ALA A 94 -30.90 3.37 -1.26
N GLU A 95 -30.52 4.18 -0.27
CA GLU A 95 -30.47 5.63 -0.38
C GLU A 95 -29.48 6.09 -1.48
N LEU A 96 -28.26 5.56 -1.48
CA LEU A 96 -27.25 5.88 -2.50
C LEU A 96 -27.69 5.44 -3.90
N GLN A 97 -28.34 4.28 -4.02
CA GLN A 97 -28.92 3.82 -5.28
C GLN A 97 -30.00 4.77 -5.80
N HIS A 98 -30.81 5.36 -4.91
CA HIS A 98 -31.80 6.36 -5.28
C HIS A 98 -31.14 7.68 -5.72
N ILE A 99 -30.18 8.18 -4.95
CA ILE A 99 -29.45 9.43 -5.26
C ILE A 99 -28.75 9.37 -6.62
N PHE A 100 -28.14 8.23 -6.95
CA PHE A 100 -27.39 8.03 -8.18
C PHE A 100 -28.17 7.27 -9.25
N ALA A 101 -29.51 7.24 -9.16
CA ALA A 101 -30.36 6.57 -10.14
C ALA A 101 -30.07 7.07 -11.56
N GLY A 102 -29.94 6.12 -12.51
CA GLY A 102 -29.65 6.41 -13.91
C GLY A 102 -28.19 6.80 -14.20
N LYS A 103 -27.30 6.83 -13.20
CA LYS A 103 -25.87 7.14 -13.37
C LYS A 103 -25.00 5.90 -13.11
N LYS A 104 -23.83 5.87 -13.75
CA LYS A 104 -22.73 4.96 -13.40
C LYS A 104 -21.88 5.61 -12.33
N VAL A 105 -21.68 4.93 -11.20
CA VAL A 105 -20.85 5.42 -10.11
C VAL A 105 -19.52 4.67 -10.14
N LEU A 106 -18.44 5.41 -10.36
CA LEU A 106 -17.06 4.94 -10.20
C LEU A 106 -16.60 5.35 -8.81
N VAL A 107 -16.19 4.40 -7.98
CA VAL A 107 -15.69 4.68 -6.63
C VAL A 107 -14.25 4.25 -6.54
N ALA A 108 -13.40 5.14 -6.03
CA ALA A 108 -12.01 4.83 -5.69
C ALA A 108 -11.79 5.18 -4.21
N LEU A 109 -11.15 4.26 -3.48
CA LEU A 109 -10.76 4.45 -2.09
C LEU A 109 -9.25 4.29 -2.01
N ASP A 110 -8.56 5.34 -1.59
CA ASP A 110 -7.10 5.35 -1.50
C ASP A 110 -6.64 6.14 -0.29
N ARG A 111 -5.43 5.85 0.17
CA ARG A 111 -4.70 6.75 1.06
C ARG A 111 -4.06 7.86 0.23
N LEU A 112 -3.79 9.00 0.86
CA LEU A 112 -3.02 10.07 0.24
C LEU A 112 -1.53 9.69 0.16
N GLU A 113 -1.21 8.81 -0.80
CA GLU A 113 0.14 8.33 -1.07
C GLU A 113 0.42 8.41 -2.58
N GLU A 114 1.62 8.86 -2.97
CA GLU A 114 1.99 9.08 -4.37
C GLU A 114 1.80 7.84 -5.26
N LYS A 115 2.16 6.67 -4.71
CA LYS A 115 2.06 5.36 -5.39
C LYS A 115 0.63 4.86 -5.64
N LYS A 116 -0.41 5.56 -5.15
CA LYS A 116 -1.83 5.17 -5.35
C LYS A 116 -2.40 5.67 -6.68
N GLY A 117 -1.66 6.51 -7.40
CA GLY A 117 -2.04 6.92 -8.75
C GLY A 117 -3.35 7.72 -8.81
N ILE A 118 -3.72 8.42 -7.74
CA ILE A 118 -4.93 9.27 -7.71
C ILE A 118 -4.94 10.28 -8.88
N PRO A 119 -3.84 11.00 -9.20
CA PRO A 119 -3.82 11.89 -10.36
C PRO A 119 -4.10 11.17 -11.69
N HIS A 120 -3.64 9.93 -11.83
CA HIS A 120 -3.85 9.13 -13.03
C HIS A 120 -5.32 8.73 -13.19
N LYS A 121 -6.02 8.41 -12.09
CA LYS A 121 -7.46 8.12 -12.11
C LYS A 121 -8.29 9.34 -12.51
N ILE A 122 -7.97 10.50 -11.94
CA ILE A 122 -8.63 11.76 -12.29
C ILE A 122 -8.38 12.10 -13.77
N MET A 123 -7.13 11.95 -14.23
CA MET A 123 -6.77 12.16 -15.64
C MET A 123 -7.51 11.20 -16.58
N ALA A 124 -7.63 9.92 -16.20
CA ALA A 124 -8.37 8.94 -16.97
C ALA A 124 -9.86 9.29 -17.05
N PHE A 125 -10.46 9.74 -15.95
CA PHE A 125 -11.84 10.22 -15.94
C PHE A 125 -12.02 11.48 -16.80
N HIS A 126 -11.09 12.43 -16.72
CA HIS A 126 -11.09 13.60 -17.61
C HIS A 126 -11.03 13.20 -19.09
N LYS A 127 -10.14 12.26 -19.46
CA LYS A 127 -10.05 11.74 -20.84
C LYS A 127 -11.31 11.01 -21.28
N LEU A 128 -11.99 10.28 -20.39
CA LEU A 128 -13.28 9.65 -20.67
C LEU A 128 -14.31 10.71 -21.07
N LEU A 129 -14.40 11.80 -20.30
CA LEU A 129 -15.33 12.90 -20.57
C LEU A 129 -14.98 13.67 -21.85
N GLN A 130 -13.69 13.85 -22.15
CA GLN A 130 -13.25 14.48 -23.40
C GLN A 130 -13.58 13.63 -24.63
N ARG A 131 -13.50 12.30 -24.51
CA ARG A 131 -13.74 11.38 -25.63
C ARG A 131 -15.22 11.22 -25.95
N ASP A 132 -16.09 11.22 -24.93
CA ASP A 132 -17.54 11.18 -25.12
C ASP A 132 -18.22 12.03 -24.03
N SER A 133 -18.68 13.22 -24.44
CA SER A 133 -19.34 14.18 -23.56
C SER A 133 -20.66 13.67 -22.97
N ASN A 134 -21.27 12.62 -23.54
CA ASN A 134 -22.45 12.00 -22.97
C ASN A 134 -22.19 11.39 -21.59
N TRP A 135 -20.93 11.14 -21.22
CA TRP A 135 -20.61 10.67 -19.87
C TRP A 135 -20.73 11.75 -18.79
N ALA A 136 -20.69 13.04 -19.15
CA ALA A 136 -20.77 14.12 -18.18
C ALA A 136 -22.08 14.12 -17.36
N THR A 137 -23.18 13.66 -17.96
CA THR A 137 -24.49 13.54 -17.27
C THR A 137 -24.77 12.14 -16.75
N ARG A 138 -24.05 11.12 -17.25
CA ARG A 138 -24.31 9.70 -16.99
C ARG A 138 -23.32 9.03 -16.04
N CYS A 139 -22.21 9.67 -15.69
CA CYS A 139 -21.19 9.11 -14.81
C CYS A 139 -20.88 10.04 -13.64
N VAL A 140 -20.64 9.44 -12.47
CA VAL A 140 -20.13 10.13 -11.28
C VAL A 140 -18.87 9.40 -10.83
N PHE A 141 -17.79 10.15 -10.62
CA PHE A 141 -16.57 9.62 -10.03
C PHE A 141 -16.43 10.12 -8.59
N VAL A 142 -16.44 9.20 -7.64
CA VAL A 142 -16.27 9.47 -6.20
C VAL A 142 -14.90 8.97 -5.78
N GLN A 143 -13.99 9.91 -5.50
CA GLN A 143 -12.67 9.61 -4.96
C GLN A 143 -12.70 9.87 -3.45
N VAL A 144 -12.70 8.80 -2.66
CA VAL A 144 -12.53 8.85 -1.21
C VAL A 144 -11.03 8.78 -0.92
N ILE A 145 -10.54 9.72 -0.11
CA ILE A 145 -9.15 9.75 0.31
C ILE A 145 -9.11 9.59 1.83
N GLU A 146 -8.51 8.50 2.29
CA GLU A 146 -8.19 8.31 3.71
C GLU A 146 -6.99 9.20 4.04
N ALA A 147 -7.22 10.21 4.88
CA ALA A 147 -6.16 11.06 5.39
C ALA A 147 -5.22 10.23 6.27
N PRO A 148 -3.89 10.49 6.23
CA PRO A 148 -3.00 9.91 7.23
C PRO A 148 -3.51 10.32 8.61
N VAL A 149 -3.56 9.37 9.53
CA VAL A 149 -3.79 9.68 10.94
C VAL A 149 -2.66 10.62 11.33
N LYS A 150 -2.97 11.89 11.66
CA LYS A 150 -1.97 12.80 12.21
C LYS A 150 -1.36 12.08 13.42
N SER A 151 -0.04 11.88 13.42
CA SER A 151 0.69 11.60 14.65
C SER A 151 0.31 12.70 15.64
N ALA A 152 -0.02 12.32 16.87
CA ALA A 152 -0.58 13.21 17.89
C ALA A 152 0.30 14.43 18.26
N GLU A 153 1.47 14.57 17.65
CA GLU A 153 2.43 15.65 17.87
C GLU A 153 2.12 16.93 17.10
N GLU A 154 1.36 16.88 15.99
CA GLU A 154 1.04 18.09 15.21
C GLU A 154 -0.26 18.79 15.65
N ALA A 155 -1.02 18.21 16.59
CA ALA A 155 -2.22 18.84 17.14
C ALA A 155 -1.93 19.80 18.32
N ALA A 156 -0.69 19.83 18.82
CA ALA A 156 -0.28 20.63 19.96
C ALA A 156 0.47 21.93 19.60
N GLY A 157 0.66 22.22 18.31
CA GLY A 157 1.48 23.35 17.84
C GLY A 157 0.74 24.64 17.49
N ASP A 158 -0.60 24.63 17.46
CA ASP A 158 -1.40 25.74 16.90
C ASP A 158 -2.17 26.57 17.94
N ASP A 159 -1.88 26.46 19.25
CA ASP A 159 -2.64 27.16 20.32
C ASP A 159 -1.80 28.01 21.29
N GLU A 160 -0.63 28.51 20.87
CA GLU A 160 0.08 29.57 21.61
C GLU A 160 0.51 30.71 20.67
N GLY A 161 -0.26 31.80 20.66
CA GLY A 161 0.19 33.02 19.99
C GLY A 161 -0.82 34.13 19.68
N ASP A 162 -1.86 34.35 20.49
CA ASP A 162 -2.52 35.66 20.52
C ASP A 162 -3.06 35.98 21.91
N SER A 163 -2.19 36.48 22.78
CA SER A 163 -2.62 37.27 23.94
C SER A 163 -2.12 38.69 23.74
N GLY A 164 -3.07 39.53 23.34
CA GLY A 164 -2.85 40.94 23.06
C GLY A 164 -2.25 41.69 24.25
N GLU A 165 -1.29 42.54 23.89
CA GLU A 165 -0.86 43.70 24.65
C GLU A 165 -2.06 44.53 25.12
N GLN A 166 -2.31 44.52 26.44
CA GLN A 166 -3.08 45.58 27.10
C GLN A 166 -2.61 45.75 28.54
N GLN A 167 -1.58 46.58 28.73
CA GLN A 167 -1.35 47.33 29.96
C GLN A 167 -0.27 48.40 29.75
N ARG A 168 -0.69 49.61 29.35
CA ARG A 168 -0.46 50.90 30.05
C ARG A 168 -1.04 52.08 29.27
#